data_AF-A0A5D0VIQ6-F1
#
_entry.id   AF-A0A5D0VIQ6-F1
#
_cell.length_a   1.000
_cell.length_b   1.000
_cell.length_c   1.000
_cell.angle_alpha   90.00
_cell.angle_beta   90.00
_cell.angle_gamma   90.00
#
_symmetry.space_group_name_H-M   'P 1'
#
loop_
_entity.id
_entity.type
_entity.pdbx_description
1 polymer ?
#
loop_
_entity_poly.entity_id
_entity_poly.type
_entity_poly.pdbx_seq_one_letter_code
_entity_poly.pdbx_strand_id
1 'polypeptide(L)'
;MIKGSVYLVVLTVFLAGCASLSPKLGDVPIAEEMARLKGLGFRKVTQTAEGTVVLQYSGPVTSAVECRQGSSDFAPVPARRRLASGQTQTITLDAYLRLSPGQDGILTKYERDGIYVMTIRRSGGGRRTLSGTTFGPLENGSLASGLTCRAA
;
A
#
# COMPACT_ATOMS: atom_id res chain seq x y z
N MET A 1 -59.30 26.13 15.55
CA MET A 1 -58.19 27.12 15.56
C MET A 1 -56.87 26.36 15.61
N ILE A 2 -55.95 26.75 14.75
CA ILE A 2 -54.70 26.09 14.37
C ILE A 2 -53.61 26.33 15.41
N LYS A 3 -52.74 25.33 15.65
CA LYS A 3 -51.30 25.40 16.00
C LYS A 3 -50.84 23.93 16.18
N GLY A 4 -50.13 23.26 15.27
CA GLY A 4 -49.08 23.72 14.37
C GLY A 4 -47.73 23.57 15.08
N SER A 5 -47.07 22.41 14.95
CA SER A 5 -45.64 22.24 15.27
C SER A 5 -45.12 21.01 14.55
N VAL A 6 -44.69 21.23 13.31
CA VAL A 6 -43.98 20.28 12.47
C VAL A 6 -42.50 20.40 12.86
N TYR A 7 -41.96 19.35 13.50
CA TYR A 7 -40.53 19.26 13.74
C TYR A 7 -39.82 18.89 12.44
N LEU A 8 -39.18 19.90 11.85
CA LEU A 8 -38.31 19.81 10.68
C LEU A 8 -36.98 19.16 11.13
N VAL A 9 -36.84 17.85 10.96
CA VAL A 9 -35.55 17.16 11.13
C VAL A 9 -34.72 17.41 9.87
N VAL A 10 -33.84 18.40 9.94
CA VAL A 10 -32.82 18.69 8.94
C VAL A 10 -31.81 17.54 8.96
N LEU A 11 -31.98 16.59 8.03
CA LEU A 11 -31.03 15.51 7.80
C LEU A 11 -29.84 16.09 7.00
N THR A 12 -28.83 16.58 7.69
CA THR A 12 -27.53 16.93 7.11
C THR A 12 -26.80 15.66 6.69
N VAL A 13 -26.97 15.28 5.43
CA VAL A 13 -26.14 14.27 4.77
C VAL A 13 -24.75 14.88 4.57
N PHE A 14 -23.84 14.60 5.50
CA PHE A 14 -22.40 14.78 5.28
C PHE A 14 -21.94 13.75 4.24
N LEU A 15 -22.05 14.11 2.96
CA LEU A 15 -21.28 13.47 1.90
C LEU A 15 -19.81 13.87 2.09
N ALA A 16 -19.12 13.14 2.97
CA ALA A 16 -17.67 13.08 2.97
C ALA A 16 -17.26 12.45 1.64
N GLY A 17 -17.00 13.28 0.64
CA GLY A 17 -16.25 12.87 -0.53
C GLY A 17 -14.87 12.42 -0.05
N CYS A 18 -14.67 11.11 0.04
CA CYS A 18 -13.34 10.53 0.08
C CYS A 18 -12.67 10.90 -1.24
N ALA A 19 -12.01 12.05 -1.25
CA ALA A 19 -11.02 12.34 -2.26
C ALA A 19 -9.97 11.22 -2.15
N SER A 20 -9.98 10.31 -3.11
CA SER A 20 -8.92 9.32 -3.30
C SER A 20 -7.64 10.09 -3.66
N LEU A 21 -7.00 10.67 -2.65
CA LEU A 21 -5.69 11.27 -2.78
C LEU A 21 -4.74 10.16 -3.22
N SER A 22 -4.11 10.37 -4.38
CA SER A 22 -2.83 9.73 -4.70
C SER A 22 -1.95 9.76 -3.44
N PRO A 23 -1.12 8.74 -3.18
CA PRO A 23 -0.22 8.78 -2.05
C PRO A 23 0.81 9.85 -2.38
N LYS A 24 0.53 11.09 -1.99
CA LYS A 24 1.56 12.08 -1.78
C LYS A 24 2.29 11.55 -0.56
N LEU A 25 3.33 10.73 -0.79
CA LEU A 25 4.39 10.55 0.18
C LEU A 25 4.84 11.96 0.54
N GLY A 26 4.32 12.43 1.67
CA GLY A 26 4.56 13.77 2.16
C GLY A 26 6.03 13.92 2.54
N ASP A 27 6.43 15.17 2.70
CA ASP A 27 7.70 15.49 3.31
C ASP A 27 7.62 15.02 4.76
N VAL A 28 8.41 14.01 5.12
CA VAL A 28 8.43 13.45 6.48
C VAL A 28 9.87 13.28 6.97
N PRO A 29 10.13 13.47 8.27
CA PRO A 29 11.43 13.16 8.85
C PRO A 29 11.82 11.70 8.63
N ILE A 30 13.09 11.45 8.29
CA ILE A 30 13.57 10.07 8.05
C ILE A 30 13.33 9.14 9.24
N ALA A 31 13.45 9.65 10.47
CA ALA A 31 13.23 8.85 11.67
C ALA A 31 11.78 8.32 11.77
N GLU A 32 10.80 9.14 11.37
CA GLU A 32 9.39 8.76 11.35
C GLU A 32 9.12 7.71 10.27
N GLU A 33 9.64 7.92 9.06
CA GLU A 33 9.50 6.96 7.97
C GLU A 33 10.18 5.62 8.28
N MET A 34 11.35 5.65 8.92
CA MET A 34 12.04 4.45 9.39
C MET A 34 11.23 3.71 10.45
N ALA A 35 10.60 4.42 11.39
CA ALA A 35 9.74 3.81 12.40
C ALA A 35 8.51 3.17 11.76
N ARG A 36 7.88 3.85 10.79
CA ARG A 36 6.75 3.34 10.01
C ARG A 36 7.12 2.06 9.26
N LEU A 37 8.18 2.10 8.45
CA LEU A 37 8.63 0.94 7.67
C LEU A 37 9.05 -0.23 8.57
N LYS A 38 9.69 0.03 9.71
CA LYS A 38 9.98 -1.01 10.72
C LYS A 38 8.70 -1.64 11.26
N GLY A 39 7.66 -0.84 11.54
CA GLY A 39 6.33 -1.32 11.93
C GLY A 39 5.66 -2.20 10.86
N LEU A 40 5.97 -1.95 9.58
CA LEU A 40 5.53 -2.75 8.43
C LEU A 40 6.40 -4.01 8.19
N GLY A 41 7.42 -4.23 9.02
CA GLY A 41 8.29 -5.40 8.99
C GLY A 41 9.59 -5.23 8.20
N PHE A 42 9.86 -4.06 7.63
CA PHE A 42 11.12 -3.79 6.93
C PHE A 42 12.29 -3.82 7.92
N ARG A 43 13.42 -4.31 7.44
CA ARG A 43 14.67 -4.39 8.20
C ARG A 43 15.72 -3.51 7.55
N LYS A 44 16.43 -2.73 8.36
CA LYS A 44 17.60 -1.97 7.91
C LYS A 44 18.71 -2.94 7.54
N VAL A 45 19.21 -2.85 6.31
CA VAL A 45 20.34 -3.63 5.80
C VAL A 45 21.64 -2.86 6.04
N THR A 46 21.67 -1.58 5.69
CA THR A 46 22.84 -0.72 5.86
C THR A 46 22.44 0.75 6.00
N GLN A 47 23.38 1.57 6.43
CA GLN A 47 23.28 3.02 6.48
C GLN A 47 24.64 3.62 6.14
N THR A 48 24.67 4.59 5.23
CA THR A 48 25.90 5.29 4.86
C THR A 48 26.20 6.44 5.84
N ALA A 49 27.42 6.99 5.77
CA ALA A 49 27.82 8.13 6.60
C ALA A 49 26.98 9.38 6.30
N GLU A 50 26.53 9.52 5.06
CA GLU A 50 25.67 10.62 4.56
C GLU A 50 24.20 10.44 4.98
N GLY A 51 23.87 9.38 5.73
CA GLY A 51 22.52 9.16 6.23
C GLY A 51 21.58 8.44 5.27
N THR A 52 22.06 7.98 4.11
CA THR A 52 21.26 7.10 3.24
C THR A 52 21.04 5.75 3.91
N VAL A 53 19.78 5.31 4.00
CA VAL A 53 19.40 4.04 4.61
C VAL A 53 18.87 3.08 3.57
N VAL A 54 19.32 1.83 3.64
CA VAL A 54 18.79 0.74 2.82
C VAL A 54 17.96 -0.19 3.69
N LEU A 55 16.76 -0.52 3.23
CA LEU A 55 15.85 -1.45 3.89
C LEU A 55 15.45 -2.60 2.97
N GLN A 56 15.12 -3.74 3.58
CA GLN A 56 14.60 -4.91 2.89
C GLN A 56 13.39 -5.50 3.62
N TYR A 57 12.46 -6.05 2.85
CA TYR A 57 11.39 -6.91 3.31
C TYR A 57 11.31 -8.16 2.43
N SER A 58 11.00 -9.32 3.03
CA SER A 58 10.67 -10.55 2.31
C SER A 58 9.72 -11.37 3.17
N GLY A 59 8.56 -11.72 2.63
CA GLY A 59 7.57 -12.50 3.37
C GLY A 59 6.13 -12.38 2.83
N PRO A 60 5.12 -12.71 3.66
CA PRO A 60 3.72 -12.45 3.35
C PRO A 60 3.50 -10.95 3.04
N VAL A 61 2.60 -10.61 2.12
CA VAL A 61 2.28 -9.19 1.89
C VAL A 61 1.74 -8.53 3.17
N THR A 62 2.11 -7.27 3.40
CA THR A 62 1.69 -6.46 4.55
C THR A 62 0.88 -5.25 4.07
N SER A 63 0.47 -4.39 5.00
CA SER A 63 -0.12 -3.08 4.68
C SER A 63 0.84 -2.09 4.04
N ALA A 64 2.10 -2.47 3.78
CA ALA A 64 3.03 -1.67 2.96
C ALA A 64 2.62 -1.61 1.49
N VAL A 65 1.70 -2.48 1.07
CA VAL A 65 1.16 -2.53 -0.29
C VAL A 65 -0.36 -2.47 -0.23
N GLU A 66 -0.92 -1.55 -1.01
CA GLU A 66 -2.35 -1.48 -1.26
C GLU A 66 -2.63 -1.88 -2.69
N CYS A 67 -3.77 -2.54 -2.91
CA CYS A 67 -4.23 -2.87 -4.24
C CYS A 67 -5.68 -2.48 -4.44
N ARG A 68 -6.07 -2.28 -5.70
CA ARG A 68 -7.44 -2.10 -6.14
C ARG A 68 -7.76 -3.00 -7.32
N GLN A 69 -9.05 -3.21 -7.55
CA GLN A 69 -9.56 -3.88 -8.74
C GLN A 69 -10.57 -2.97 -9.45
N GLY A 70 -10.31 -2.68 -10.73
CA GLY A 70 -11.13 -1.71 -11.48
C GLY A 70 -11.03 -0.28 -10.89
N SER A 71 -12.17 0.38 -10.74
CA SER A 71 -12.28 1.76 -10.22
C SER A 71 -12.41 1.87 -8.70
N SER A 72 -12.24 0.77 -7.96
CA SER A 72 -12.27 0.78 -6.50
C SER A 72 -11.09 1.56 -5.89
N ASP A 73 -11.24 1.94 -4.62
CA ASP A 73 -10.15 2.51 -3.85
C ASP A 73 -9.05 1.48 -3.58
N PHE A 74 -7.83 1.98 -3.38
CA PHE A 74 -6.72 1.16 -2.94
C PHE A 74 -6.92 0.75 -1.48
N ALA A 75 -6.70 -0.52 -1.18
CA ALA A 75 -6.77 -1.06 0.18
C ALA A 75 -5.73 -2.17 0.39
N PRO A 76 -5.29 -2.42 1.63
CA PRO A 76 -4.45 -3.57 1.94
C PRO A 76 -5.10 -4.89 1.50
N VAL A 77 -4.29 -5.80 0.98
CA VAL A 77 -4.74 -7.15 0.59
C VAL A 77 -4.30 -8.20 1.60
N PRO A 78 -5.14 -9.21 1.91
CA PRO A 78 -4.74 -10.28 2.82
C PRO A 78 -3.69 -11.18 2.16
N ALA A 79 -2.68 -11.58 2.94
CA ALA A 79 -1.62 -12.48 2.45
C ALA A 79 -2.09 -13.87 2.03
N ARG A 80 -3.26 -14.29 2.50
CA ARG A 80 -3.89 -15.53 2.06
C ARG A 80 -5.39 -15.34 1.96
N ARG A 81 -5.99 -15.84 0.89
CA ARG A 81 -7.46 -15.88 0.72
C ARG A 81 -7.90 -17.06 -0.12
N ARG A 82 -9.15 -17.49 0.08
CA ARG A 82 -9.81 -18.49 -0.76
C ARG A 82 -10.71 -17.76 -1.76
N LEU A 83 -10.57 -18.09 -3.04
CA LEU A 83 -11.40 -17.55 -4.10
C LEU A 83 -12.72 -18.32 -4.17
N ALA A 84 -13.75 -17.70 -4.76
CA ALA A 84 -15.05 -18.34 -5.00
C ALA A 84 -14.92 -19.62 -5.85
N SER A 85 -13.89 -19.71 -6.70
CA SER A 85 -13.54 -20.91 -7.47
C SER A 85 -12.96 -22.06 -6.63
N GLY A 86 -12.83 -21.90 -5.31
CA GLY A 86 -12.24 -22.87 -4.40
C GLY A 86 -10.71 -22.86 -4.36
N GLN A 87 -10.04 -22.10 -5.25
CA GLN A 87 -8.58 -21.95 -5.24
C GLN A 87 -8.10 -21.15 -4.03
N THR A 88 -6.98 -21.56 -3.45
CA THR A 88 -6.25 -20.78 -2.45
C THR A 88 -5.24 -19.87 -3.12
N GLN A 89 -5.29 -18.59 -2.78
CA GLN A 89 -4.33 -17.57 -3.18
C GLN A 89 -3.42 -17.25 -1.99
N THR A 90 -2.10 -17.27 -2.21
CA THR A 90 -1.08 -16.78 -1.28
C THR A 90 -0.34 -15.62 -1.94
N ILE A 91 -0.15 -14.52 -1.22
CA ILE A 91 0.45 -13.29 -1.71
C ILE A 91 1.68 -12.99 -0.87
N THR A 92 2.82 -12.84 -1.54
CA THR A 92 4.10 -12.49 -0.93
C THR A 92 4.60 -11.16 -1.48
N LEU A 93 5.43 -10.51 -0.68
CA LEU A 93 6.12 -9.28 -1.02
C LEU A 93 7.61 -9.45 -0.75
N ASP A 94 8.40 -9.09 -1.74
CA ASP A 94 9.82 -8.83 -1.61
C ASP A 94 10.05 -7.37 -1.94
N ALA A 95 10.73 -6.62 -1.08
CA ALA A 95 10.95 -5.19 -1.29
C ALA A 95 12.35 -4.78 -0.89
N TYR A 96 12.91 -3.83 -1.63
CA TYR A 96 14.19 -3.20 -1.35
C TYR A 96 14.03 -1.69 -1.51
N LEU A 97 14.34 -0.94 -0.46
CA LEU A 97 14.15 0.51 -0.40
C LEU A 97 15.47 1.21 -0.09
N ARG A 98 15.69 2.35 -0.74
CA ARG A 98 16.74 3.30 -0.43
C ARG A 98 16.09 4.64 -0.07
N LEU A 99 16.36 5.10 1.15
CA LEU A 99 15.93 6.39 1.66
C LEU A 99 17.14 7.30 1.78
N SER A 100 17.17 8.40 1.04
CA SER A 100 18.31 9.32 1.00
C SER A 100 17.82 10.71 1.40
N PRO A 101 17.77 11.04 2.70
CA PRO A 101 17.16 12.28 3.15
C PRO A 101 17.97 13.50 2.71
N GLY A 102 17.28 14.64 2.63
CA GLY A 102 17.92 15.94 2.46
C GLY A 102 18.82 16.30 3.65
N GLN A 103 19.57 17.40 3.53
CA GLN A 103 20.45 17.88 4.60
C GLN A 103 19.67 18.25 5.88
N ASP A 104 18.38 18.53 5.76
CA ASP A 104 17.44 18.80 6.84
C ASP A 104 16.88 17.52 7.50
N GLY A 105 17.26 16.33 7.01
CA GLY A 105 16.78 15.05 7.51
C GLY A 105 15.36 14.69 7.04
N ILE A 106 14.81 15.42 6.08
CA ILE A 106 13.47 15.21 5.52
C ILE A 106 13.55 14.33 4.28
N LEU A 107 12.56 13.45 4.12
CA LEU A 107 12.32 12.67 2.91
C LEU A 107 11.17 13.28 2.11
N THR A 108 11.51 13.89 0.99
CA THR A 108 10.60 14.30 -0.07
C THR A 108 10.34 13.14 -1.04
N LYS A 109 9.41 13.31 -1.97
CA LYS A 109 9.09 12.28 -2.99
C LYS A 109 10.30 11.82 -3.82
N TYR A 110 11.34 12.65 -3.99
CA TYR A 110 12.51 12.31 -4.82
C TYR A 110 13.58 11.51 -4.08
N GLU A 111 13.46 11.42 -2.76
CA GLU A 111 14.47 10.85 -1.86
C GLU A 111 14.13 9.42 -1.44
N ARG A 112 13.14 8.83 -2.14
CA ARG A 112 12.67 7.47 -1.97
C ARG A 112 12.85 6.73 -3.28
N ASP A 113 13.73 5.74 -3.27
CA ASP A 113 13.97 4.85 -4.38
C ASP A 113 13.79 3.41 -3.91
N GLY A 114 13.51 2.50 -4.85
CA GLY A 114 13.37 1.10 -4.52
C GLY A 114 12.44 0.34 -5.44
N ILE A 115 12.27 -0.93 -5.09
CA ILE A 115 11.52 -1.90 -5.86
C ILE A 115 10.68 -2.73 -4.91
N TYR A 116 9.40 -2.88 -5.24
CA TYR A 116 8.48 -3.82 -4.63
C TYR A 116 8.16 -4.88 -5.67
N VAL A 117 8.28 -6.15 -5.29
CA VAL A 117 7.92 -7.31 -6.11
C VAL A 117 6.82 -8.05 -5.38
N MET A 118 5.59 -7.93 -5.89
CA MET A 118 4.45 -8.63 -5.33
C MET A 118 4.16 -9.88 -6.15
N THR A 119 4.11 -11.02 -5.48
CA THR A 119 3.86 -12.32 -6.12
C THR A 119 2.60 -12.96 -5.58
N ILE A 120 1.77 -13.45 -6.50
CA ILE A 120 0.52 -14.14 -6.23
C ILE A 120 0.63 -15.57 -6.73
N ARG A 121 0.57 -16.52 -5.80
CA ARG A 121 0.46 -17.95 -6.09
C ARG A 121 -0.97 -18.42 -5.88
N ARG A 122 -1.57 -19.05 -6.90
CA ARG A 122 -2.88 -19.71 -6.80
C ARG A 122 -2.72 -21.23 -6.88
N SER A 123 -3.48 -21.96 -6.07
CA SER A 123 -3.46 -23.42 -6.04
C SER A 123 -4.85 -24.00 -5.75
N GLY A 124 -5.25 -25.04 -6.50
CA GLY A 124 -6.51 -25.76 -6.30
C GLY A 124 -6.93 -26.54 -7.54
N GLY A 125 -7.66 -27.65 -7.36
CA GLY A 125 -8.16 -28.47 -8.47
C GLY A 125 -7.07 -29.01 -9.39
N GLY A 126 -5.91 -29.40 -8.82
CA GLY A 126 -4.75 -29.90 -9.58
C GLY A 126 -3.92 -28.81 -10.31
N ARG A 127 -4.42 -27.58 -10.42
CA ARG A 127 -3.72 -26.48 -11.10
C ARG A 127 -2.97 -25.58 -10.11
N ARG A 128 -1.77 -25.14 -10.51
CA ARG A 128 -0.98 -24.13 -9.80
C ARG A 128 -0.61 -23.02 -10.80
N THR A 129 -0.81 -21.77 -10.41
CA THR A 129 -0.40 -20.61 -11.23
C THR A 129 0.35 -19.61 -10.38
N LEU A 130 1.23 -18.86 -11.05
CA LEU A 130 2.02 -17.78 -10.48
C LEU A 130 1.80 -16.54 -11.33
N SER A 131 1.61 -15.41 -10.67
CA SER A 131 1.52 -14.10 -11.33
C SER A 131 2.17 -13.08 -10.42
N GLY A 132 2.92 -12.13 -10.96
CA GLY A 132 3.56 -11.09 -10.18
C GLY A 132 3.50 -9.74 -10.86
N THR A 133 3.85 -8.70 -10.12
CA THR A 133 4.05 -7.35 -10.63
C THR A 133 5.15 -6.66 -9.83
N THR A 134 5.74 -5.65 -10.43
CA THR A 134 6.84 -4.87 -9.86
C THR A 134 6.49 -3.39 -9.96
N PHE A 135 6.84 -2.61 -8.93
CA PHE A 135 6.61 -1.16 -8.90
C PHE A 135 7.57 -0.47 -7.91
N GLY A 136 7.90 0.80 -8.17
CA GLY A 136 8.60 1.66 -7.23
C GLY A 136 7.69 2.33 -6.17
N PRO A 137 8.25 3.10 -5.23
CA PRO A 137 7.50 3.77 -4.15
C PRO A 137 6.38 4.73 -4.61
N LEU A 138 6.51 5.31 -5.81
CA LEU A 138 5.55 6.26 -6.38
C LEU A 138 4.84 5.72 -7.63
N GLU A 139 5.01 4.44 -7.91
CA GLU A 139 4.51 3.79 -9.11
C GLU A 139 3.39 2.81 -8.78
N ASN A 140 2.63 2.46 -9.82
CA ASN A 140 1.62 1.41 -9.74
C ASN A 140 2.07 0.21 -10.56
N GLY A 141 1.99 -0.99 -10.00
CA GLY A 141 2.18 -2.26 -10.71
C GLY A 141 0.85 -2.92 -10.99
N SER A 142 0.61 -3.39 -12.21
CA SER A 142 -0.62 -4.12 -12.57
C SER A 142 -0.34 -5.57 -12.93
N LEU A 143 -1.27 -6.45 -12.59
CA LEU A 143 -1.29 -7.85 -13.02
C LEU A 143 -2.27 -8.05 -14.17
N ALA A 144 -2.06 -9.11 -14.95
CA ALA A 144 -2.99 -9.54 -16.01
C ALA A 144 -4.42 -9.82 -15.50
N SER A 145 -4.61 -10.04 -14.19
CA SER A 145 -5.95 -10.16 -13.59
C SER A 145 -6.69 -8.82 -13.40
N GLY A 146 -6.09 -7.69 -13.81
CA GLY A 146 -6.64 -6.34 -13.58
C GLY A 146 -6.52 -5.84 -12.14
N LEU A 147 -5.68 -6.49 -11.32
CA LEU A 147 -5.33 -6.01 -9.99
C LEU A 147 -4.18 -5.01 -10.14
N THR A 148 -4.35 -3.80 -9.62
CA THR A 148 -3.32 -2.76 -9.62
C THR A 148 -2.90 -2.49 -8.18
N CYS A 149 -1.61 -2.49 -7.90
CA CYS A 149 -1.04 -2.33 -6.58
C CYS A 149 -0.01 -1.20 -6.55
N ARG A 150 0.20 -0.62 -5.36
CA ARG A 150 1.14 0.47 -5.10
C ARG A 150 1.70 0.37 -3.68
N ALA A 151 2.78 1.10 -3.41
CA ALA A 151 3.25 1.28 -2.04
C ALA A 151 2.28 2.17 -1.24
N ALA A 152 2.15 1.88 0.06
CA ALA A 152 1.31 2.62 1.01
C ALA A 152 2.05 3.77 1.69
#